data_AF-A0A957GD23-F1
#
_entry.id   AF-A0A957GD23-F1
#
_cell.length_a   1.000
_cell.length_b   1.000
_cell.length_c   1.000
_cell.angle_alpha   90.00
_cell.angle_beta   90.00
_cell.angle_gamma   90.00
#
_symmetry.space_group_name_H-M   'P 1'
#
loop_
_entity.id
_entity.type
_entity.pdbx_description
1 polymer ?
#
loop_
_entity_poly.entity_id
_entity_poly.type
_entity_poly.pdbx_seq_one_letter_code
_entity_poly.pdbx_strand_id
1 'polypeptide(L)'
;MQNVRPAGEGIFWVRDRRDRRQLWLRSAARVAHALAIPRLSGRPVALPLAALLGGIGAFRAHLYAAFHSGRARTAATAAAAARPIARATLARLSGVGRSSQRAYEARLGLPVQAHFAVGEVADPAGQQASAWRHGQALFLFKDHRGRQGRRGATYLAWQLPNSYRGLHAQQPQGRQKRINRQLKDLVMQGMPGNVEAAGDLSRPGRAYYPNGKLAAKAFNRDPQGEVYWPQSQPRRGRFVLWQRLGGGG
;
A
#
# COMPACT_ATOMS: atom_id res chain seq x y z
N MET A 1 13.11 -13.37 -26.82
CA MET A 1 13.16 -11.94 -26.46
C MET A 1 12.24 -11.18 -27.41
N GLN A 2 10.99 -10.88 -27.00
CA GLN A 2 10.09 -10.06 -27.82
C GLN A 2 10.52 -8.59 -27.72
N ASN A 3 10.64 -7.94 -28.87
CA ASN A 3 11.12 -6.57 -29.02
C ASN A 3 10.30 -5.60 -28.15
N VAL A 4 10.91 -5.03 -27.11
CA VAL A 4 10.32 -3.97 -26.24
C VAL A 4 10.08 -2.66 -27.02
N ARG A 5 10.57 -2.57 -28.26
CA ARG A 5 10.62 -1.35 -29.08
C ARG A 5 9.28 -0.85 -29.66
N PRO A 6 8.35 -1.69 -30.15
CA PRO A 6 7.07 -1.20 -30.66
C PRO A 6 6.12 -0.77 -29.53
N ALA A 7 6.11 -1.51 -28.42
CA ALA A 7 5.12 -1.34 -27.35
C ALA A 7 5.22 0.00 -26.59
N GLY A 8 6.34 0.71 -26.69
CA GLY A 8 6.54 1.99 -26.01
C GLY A 8 6.44 3.23 -26.92
N GLU A 9 6.34 3.04 -28.24
CA GLU A 9 6.22 4.14 -29.19
C GLU A 9 4.83 4.79 -29.08
N GLY A 10 4.77 6.12 -29.03
CA GLY A 10 3.54 6.87 -28.73
C GLY A 10 3.22 7.03 -27.24
N ILE A 11 3.80 6.19 -26.37
CA ILE A 11 3.59 6.27 -24.91
C ILE A 11 4.80 6.92 -24.22
N PHE A 12 5.98 6.31 -24.35
CA PHE A 12 7.20 6.74 -23.66
C PHE A 12 8.12 7.57 -24.56
N TRP A 13 8.13 7.28 -25.86
CA TRP A 13 8.93 7.98 -26.86
C TRP A 13 8.19 8.09 -28.20
N VAL A 14 8.66 8.97 -29.07
CA VAL A 14 8.25 9.06 -30.47
C VAL A 14 9.50 9.15 -31.35
N ARG A 15 9.47 8.55 -32.54
CA ARG A 15 10.54 8.72 -33.53
C ARG A 15 10.38 10.03 -34.26
N ASP A 16 11.50 10.65 -34.61
CA ASP A 16 11.47 11.76 -35.55
C ASP A 16 10.98 11.27 -36.91
N ARG A 17 10.04 12.01 -37.49
CA ARG A 17 9.46 11.71 -38.81
C ARG A 17 10.44 11.98 -39.94
N ARG A 18 11.41 12.89 -39.73
CA ARG A 18 12.43 13.26 -40.73
C ARG A 18 13.65 12.37 -40.66
N ASP A 19 14.10 12.02 -39.45
CA ASP A 19 15.24 11.12 -39.21
C ASP A 19 14.84 9.97 -38.27
N ARG A 20 14.56 8.79 -38.85
CA ARG A 20 14.12 7.59 -38.10
C ARG A 20 15.17 7.07 -37.10
N ARG A 21 16.37 7.65 -37.04
CA ARG A 21 17.43 7.31 -36.08
C ARG A 21 17.28 8.05 -34.74
N GLN A 22 16.55 9.16 -34.70
CA GLN A 22 16.38 9.96 -33.49
C GLN A 22 15.11 9.60 -32.72
N LEU A 23 15.24 9.53 -31.39
CA LEU A 23 14.16 9.20 -30.45
C LEU A 23 13.92 10.37 -29.49
N TRP A 24 12.69 10.85 -29.45
CA TRP A 24 12.26 11.91 -28.54
C TRP A 24 11.49 11.31 -27.37
N LEU A 25 12.00 11.49 -26.15
CA LEU A 25 11.32 11.06 -24.94
C LEU A 25 10.12 11.96 -24.63
N ARG A 26 8.99 11.36 -24.26
CA ARG A 26 7.83 12.11 -23.79
C ARG A 26 8.07 12.62 -22.37
N SER A 27 7.52 13.81 -22.08
CA SER A 27 7.54 14.35 -20.73
C SER A 27 6.72 13.46 -19.78
N ALA A 28 7.08 13.45 -18.50
CA ALA A 28 6.40 12.62 -17.50
C ALA A 28 4.87 12.87 -17.44
N ALA A 29 4.43 14.12 -17.67
CA ALA A 29 3.01 14.45 -17.74
C ALA A 29 2.31 13.81 -18.96
N ARG A 30 2.94 13.85 -20.14
CA ARG A 30 2.41 13.21 -21.35
C ARG A 30 2.38 11.68 -21.24
N VAL A 31 3.41 11.09 -20.62
CA VAL A 31 3.43 9.65 -20.32
C VAL A 31 2.29 9.28 -19.37
N ALA A 32 2.12 10.02 -18.26
CA ALA A 32 1.05 9.77 -17.31
C ALA A 32 -0.34 9.92 -17.94
N HIS A 33 -0.54 10.93 -18.80
CA HIS A 33 -1.77 11.09 -19.56
C HIS A 33 -2.03 9.91 -20.51
N ALA A 34 -1.01 9.47 -21.27
CA ALA A 34 -1.12 8.32 -22.17
C ALA A 34 -1.44 7.01 -21.44
N LEU A 35 -1.06 6.89 -20.16
CA LEU A 35 -1.40 5.77 -19.28
C LEU A 35 -2.72 5.98 -18.52
N ALA A 36 -3.51 6.99 -18.88
CA ALA A 36 -4.78 7.36 -18.22
C ALA A 36 -4.64 7.58 -16.71
N ILE A 37 -3.50 8.11 -16.25
CA ILE A 37 -3.26 8.43 -14.85
C ILE A 37 -3.81 9.83 -14.57
N PRO A 38 -4.91 9.96 -13.79
CA PRO A 38 -5.52 11.27 -13.57
C PRO A 38 -4.65 12.17 -12.67
N ARG A 39 -3.88 11.56 -11.76
CA ARG A 39 -3.03 12.28 -10.82
C ARG A 39 -1.93 11.40 -10.25
N LEU A 40 -0.72 11.95 -10.13
CA LEU A 40 0.35 11.33 -9.37
C LEU A 40 0.10 11.50 -7.86
N SER A 41 0.09 10.40 -7.12
CA SER A 41 -0.12 10.35 -5.67
C SER A 41 1.13 9.86 -4.92
N GLY A 42 1.11 9.93 -3.58
CA GLY A 42 2.28 9.60 -2.74
C GLY A 42 3.34 10.70 -2.74
N ARG A 43 4.50 10.39 -2.16
CA ARG A 43 5.68 11.26 -2.19
C ARG A 43 6.66 10.83 -3.31
N PRO A 44 7.29 11.77 -4.01
CA PRO A 44 8.37 11.46 -4.94
C PRO A 44 9.53 10.80 -4.19
N VAL A 45 10.28 9.96 -4.88
CA VAL A 45 11.32 9.12 -4.29
C VAL A 45 12.56 9.18 -5.17
N ALA A 46 13.73 9.32 -4.57
CA ALA A 46 14.99 9.21 -5.29
C ALA A 46 15.37 7.74 -5.45
N LEU A 47 15.42 7.28 -6.70
CA LEU A 47 15.95 5.97 -7.04
C LEU A 47 17.47 6.10 -7.30
N PRO A 48 18.30 5.22 -6.72
CA PRO A 48 19.73 5.25 -6.96
C PRO A 48 20.02 4.84 -8.42
N LEU A 49 20.98 5.50 -9.07
CA LEU A 49 21.34 5.20 -10.46
C LEU A 49 21.78 3.75 -10.64
N ALA A 50 22.48 3.19 -9.65
CA ALA A 50 22.86 1.77 -9.64
C ALA A 50 21.65 0.81 -9.77
N ALA A 51 20.47 1.21 -9.29
CA ALA A 51 19.25 0.41 -9.48
C ALA A 51 18.73 0.42 -10.93
N LEU A 52 19.03 1.48 -11.70
CA LEU A 52 18.67 1.59 -13.11
C LEU A 52 19.64 0.84 -14.01
N LEU A 53 20.93 0.82 -13.64
CA LEU A 53 21.99 0.17 -14.39
C LEU A 53 22.17 -1.32 -14.04
N GLY A 54 21.55 -1.78 -12.95
CA GLY A 54 21.54 -3.18 -12.57
C GLY A 54 20.67 -4.06 -13.49
N GLY A 55 20.62 -5.36 -13.18
CA GLY A 55 19.72 -6.28 -13.88
C GLY A 55 18.24 -5.95 -13.68
N ILE A 56 17.39 -6.34 -14.64
CA ILE A 56 15.93 -6.06 -14.62
C ILE A 56 15.25 -6.49 -13.31
N GLY A 57 15.73 -7.58 -12.69
CA GLY A 57 15.23 -8.06 -11.40
C GLY A 57 15.58 -7.16 -10.23
N ALA A 58 16.74 -6.49 -10.25
CA ALA A 58 17.12 -5.50 -9.24
C ALA A 58 16.31 -4.22 -9.44
N PHE A 59 16.19 -3.76 -10.69
CA PHE A 59 15.38 -2.59 -11.03
C PHE A 59 13.92 -2.75 -10.57
N ARG A 60 13.28 -3.88 -10.88
CA ARG A 60 11.91 -4.18 -10.43
C ARG A 60 11.77 -4.21 -8.91
N ALA A 61 12.75 -4.77 -8.21
CA ALA A 61 12.77 -4.75 -6.74
C ALA A 61 12.86 -3.32 -6.20
N HIS A 62 13.67 -2.46 -6.81
CA HIS A 62 13.78 -1.06 -6.39
C HIS A 62 12.53 -0.24 -6.71
N LEU A 63 11.83 -0.49 -7.82
CA LEU A 63 10.51 0.09 -8.09
C LEU A 63 9.48 -0.32 -7.04
N TYR A 64 9.47 -1.61 -6.66
CA TYR A 64 8.63 -2.12 -5.57
C TYR A 64 8.94 -1.43 -4.23
N ALA A 65 10.23 -1.27 -3.90
CA ALA A 65 10.65 -0.53 -2.72
C ALA A 65 10.27 0.96 -2.77
N ALA A 66 10.34 1.59 -3.95
CA ALA A 66 9.98 2.99 -4.14
C ALA A 66 8.49 3.24 -3.91
N PHE A 67 7.63 2.30 -4.28
CA PHE A 67 6.21 2.36 -3.94
C PHE A 67 5.98 2.47 -2.43
N HIS A 68 6.68 1.66 -1.63
CA HIS A 68 6.60 1.71 -0.17
C HIS A 68 7.20 2.99 0.41
N SER A 69 8.33 3.46 -0.14
CA SER A 69 8.93 4.75 0.24
C SER A 69 7.97 5.91 -0.01
N GLY A 70 7.28 5.94 -1.15
CA GLY A 70 6.35 7.00 -1.50
C GLY A 70 5.06 6.99 -0.67
N ARG A 71 4.67 5.82 -0.14
CA ARG A 71 3.51 5.65 0.76
C ARG A 71 3.81 5.98 2.22
N ALA A 72 5.08 5.92 2.62
CA ALA A 72 5.46 6.23 3.99
C ALA A 72 5.07 7.69 4.32
N ARG A 73 4.40 7.88 5.45
CA ARG A 73 4.27 9.23 6.03
C ARG A 73 5.50 9.45 6.90
N THR A 74 6.05 10.66 6.88
CA THR A 74 6.93 11.12 7.96
C THR A 74 6.12 11.07 9.24
N ALA A 75 6.38 10.07 10.08
CA ALA A 75 5.63 9.85 11.30
C ALA A 75 6.58 9.60 12.45
N ALA A 76 6.27 10.19 13.60
CA ALA A 76 7.09 10.13 14.82
C ALA A 76 7.13 8.73 15.46
N THR A 77 6.26 7.80 15.05
CA THR A 77 6.18 6.45 15.64
C THR A 77 6.06 5.35 14.58
N ALA A 78 6.57 4.16 14.88
CA ALA A 78 6.51 2.98 14.01
C ALA A 78 5.06 2.53 13.69
N ALA A 79 4.12 2.78 14.60
CA ALA A 79 2.68 2.57 14.39
C ALA A 79 2.07 3.49 13.31
N ALA A 80 2.73 4.63 13.05
CA ALA A 80 2.33 5.59 12.03
C ALA A 80 3.23 5.51 10.77
N ALA A 81 4.21 4.60 10.76
CA ALA A 81 4.87 4.16 9.53
C ALA A 81 3.84 3.51 8.59
N ALA A 82 4.03 3.71 7.28
CA ALA A 82 3.14 3.37 6.17
C ALA A 82 1.92 2.46 6.52
N ARG A 83 0.71 2.99 6.26
CA ARG A 83 -0.56 2.29 6.47
C ARG A 83 -0.50 0.84 5.97
N PRO A 84 -0.99 -0.14 6.77
CA PRO A 84 -1.02 -1.54 6.38
C PRO A 84 -1.60 -1.75 4.98
N ILE A 85 -1.02 -2.67 4.20
CA ILE A 85 -1.52 -3.05 2.87
C ILE A 85 -1.37 -4.55 2.65
N ALA A 86 -2.42 -5.17 2.09
CA ALA A 86 -2.41 -6.59 1.84
C ALA A 86 -1.56 -6.90 0.59
N ARG A 87 -0.89 -8.05 0.58
CA ARG A 87 -0.14 -8.53 -0.60
C ARG A 87 -1.03 -8.71 -1.82
N ALA A 88 -2.28 -9.13 -1.62
CA ALA A 88 -3.27 -9.23 -2.70
C ALA A 88 -3.56 -7.86 -3.32
N THR A 89 -3.72 -6.82 -2.50
CA THR A 89 -3.87 -5.44 -2.97
C THR A 89 -2.61 -4.98 -3.71
N LEU A 90 -1.41 -5.29 -3.20
CA LEU A 90 -0.15 -4.99 -3.89
C LEU A 90 -0.07 -5.70 -5.25
N ALA A 91 -0.50 -6.96 -5.34
CA ALA A 91 -0.51 -7.71 -6.58
C ALA A 91 -1.46 -7.08 -7.61
N ARG A 92 -2.67 -6.70 -7.17
CA ARG A 92 -3.64 -5.99 -8.03
C ARG A 92 -3.09 -4.64 -8.52
N LEU A 93 -2.40 -3.89 -7.67
CA LEU A 93 -1.88 -2.56 -8.00
C LEU A 93 -0.62 -2.59 -8.88
N SER A 94 0.25 -3.58 -8.67
CA SER A 94 1.57 -3.62 -9.33
C SER A 94 1.69 -4.69 -10.42
N GLY A 95 0.72 -5.61 -10.52
CA GLY A 95 0.82 -6.81 -11.35
C GLY A 95 1.83 -7.84 -10.83
N VAL A 96 2.51 -7.58 -9.71
CA VAL A 96 3.55 -8.46 -9.16
C VAL A 96 2.93 -9.50 -8.23
N GLY A 97 3.06 -10.78 -8.58
CA GLY A 97 2.60 -11.91 -7.78
C GLY A 97 3.29 -12.04 -6.41
N ARG A 98 2.67 -12.79 -5.49
CA ARG A 98 3.12 -12.92 -4.09
C ARG A 98 4.56 -13.45 -3.96
N SER A 99 4.95 -14.43 -4.78
CA SER A 99 6.31 -14.99 -4.79
C SER A 99 7.36 -13.94 -5.16
N SER A 100 7.12 -13.19 -6.24
CA SER A 100 8.00 -12.11 -6.68
C SER A 100 8.09 -10.96 -5.68
N GLN A 101 6.99 -10.62 -5.00
CA GLN A 101 7.03 -9.62 -3.90
C GLN A 101 7.99 -10.07 -2.79
N ARG A 102 7.90 -11.33 -2.34
CA ARG A 102 8.81 -11.89 -1.32
C ARG A 102 10.26 -11.90 -1.80
N ALA A 103 10.48 -12.26 -3.06
CA ALA A 103 11.82 -12.25 -3.66
C ALA A 103 12.42 -10.83 -3.70
N TYR A 104 11.62 -9.81 -4.03
CA TYR A 104 12.06 -8.42 -4.03
C TYR A 104 12.36 -7.90 -2.62
N GLU A 105 11.51 -8.26 -1.65
CA GLU A 105 11.72 -7.92 -0.24
C GLU A 105 13.01 -8.54 0.29
N ALA A 106 13.25 -9.82 0.04
CA ALA A 106 14.46 -10.51 0.45
C ALA A 106 15.70 -9.92 -0.24
N ARG A 107 15.63 -9.69 -1.55
CA ARG A 107 16.75 -9.14 -2.33
C ARG A 107 17.22 -7.78 -1.82
N LEU A 108 16.30 -6.94 -1.36
CA LEU A 108 16.63 -5.59 -0.87
C LEU A 108 16.66 -5.49 0.66
N GLY A 109 16.39 -6.57 1.39
CA GLY A 109 16.27 -6.54 2.84
C GLY A 109 15.18 -5.58 3.32
N LEU A 110 14.04 -5.52 2.62
CA LEU A 110 12.94 -4.61 2.98
C LEU A 110 12.39 -4.96 4.37
N PRO A 111 12.30 -4.00 5.31
CA PRO A 111 11.65 -4.24 6.58
C PRO A 111 10.14 -4.45 6.37
N VAL A 112 9.68 -5.66 6.69
CA VAL A 112 8.27 -6.04 6.68
C VAL A 112 7.80 -6.25 8.12
N GLN A 113 6.78 -5.51 8.52
CA GLN A 113 6.15 -5.64 9.81
C GLN A 113 4.85 -6.45 9.66
N ALA A 114 4.85 -7.65 10.23
CA ALA A 114 3.65 -8.47 10.33
C ALA A 114 2.72 -7.90 11.40
N HIS A 115 1.42 -7.94 11.09
CA HIS A 115 0.34 -7.44 11.96
C HIS A 115 -0.65 -8.57 12.20
N PHE A 116 -1.10 -8.72 13.45
CA PHE A 116 -2.10 -9.70 13.83
C PHE A 116 -3.16 -9.04 14.71
N ALA A 117 -4.40 -9.50 14.58
CA ALA A 117 -5.46 -9.21 15.53
C ALA A 117 -5.76 -10.46 16.35
N VAL A 118 -6.11 -10.25 17.62
CA VAL A 118 -6.64 -11.29 18.51
C VAL A 118 -8.07 -10.90 18.84
N GLY A 119 -9.00 -11.83 18.61
CA GLY A 119 -10.41 -11.69 18.89
C GLY A 119 -10.84 -12.47 20.13
N GLU A 120 -12.02 -13.06 20.04
CA GLU A 120 -12.68 -13.77 21.14
C GLU A 120 -12.00 -15.09 21.53
N VAL A 121 -12.38 -15.62 22.69
CA VAL A 121 -11.96 -16.94 23.16
C VAL A 121 -12.43 -17.98 22.13
N ALA A 122 -11.55 -18.92 21.80
CA ALA A 122 -11.85 -19.92 20.79
C ALA A 122 -12.94 -20.87 21.27
N ASP A 123 -14.07 -20.85 20.57
CA ASP A 123 -15.15 -21.82 20.65
C ASP A 123 -15.44 -22.38 19.23
N PRO A 124 -16.05 -23.58 19.11
CA PRO A 124 -16.31 -24.16 17.80
C PRO A 124 -17.24 -23.32 16.91
N ALA A 125 -18.24 -22.65 17.51
CA ALA A 125 -19.22 -21.83 16.79
C ALA A 125 -18.63 -20.50 16.28
N GLY A 126 -17.94 -19.75 17.14
CA GLY A 126 -17.24 -18.52 16.77
C GLY A 126 -16.06 -18.78 15.82
N GLN A 127 -15.42 -19.96 15.90
CA GLN A 127 -14.37 -20.34 14.94
C GLN A 127 -14.91 -20.43 13.52
N GLN A 128 -16.07 -21.05 13.30
CA GLN A 128 -16.69 -21.13 11.97
C GLN A 128 -17.10 -19.74 11.47
N ALA A 129 -17.77 -18.95 12.31
CA ALA A 129 -18.20 -17.59 11.95
C ALA A 129 -17.00 -16.66 11.63
N SER A 130 -15.89 -16.81 12.35
CA SER A 130 -14.65 -16.08 12.10
C SER A 130 -13.90 -16.60 10.86
N ALA A 131 -13.95 -17.90 10.58
CA ALA A 131 -13.34 -18.49 9.39
C ALA A 131 -14.03 -18.01 8.11
N TRP A 132 -15.35 -17.82 8.14
CA TRP A 132 -16.09 -17.20 7.04
C TRP A 132 -15.65 -15.75 6.78
N ARG A 133 -15.42 -14.97 7.84
CA ARG A 133 -15.04 -13.55 7.73
C ARG A 133 -13.57 -13.33 7.34
N HIS A 134 -12.66 -14.10 7.93
CA HIS A 134 -11.21 -13.88 7.80
C HIS A 134 -10.51 -14.91 6.91
N GLY A 135 -11.19 -16.00 6.55
CA GLY A 135 -10.67 -17.05 5.70
C GLY A 135 -9.45 -17.76 6.27
N GLN A 136 -8.51 -18.12 5.39
CA GLN A 136 -7.27 -18.82 5.73
C GLN A 136 -6.30 -18.02 6.61
N ALA A 137 -6.59 -16.75 6.91
CA ALA A 137 -5.77 -15.94 7.80
C ALA A 137 -6.03 -16.24 9.29
N LEU A 138 -7.07 -17.02 9.63
CA LEU A 138 -7.46 -17.39 10.98
C LEU A 138 -6.61 -18.53 11.55
N PHE A 139 -6.19 -18.42 12.80
CA PHE A 139 -5.47 -19.44 13.56
C PHE A 139 -5.77 -19.34 15.06
N LEU A 140 -5.47 -20.41 15.79
CA LEU A 140 -5.62 -20.47 17.24
C LEU A 140 -4.40 -19.88 17.93
N PHE A 141 -4.61 -18.92 18.83
CA PHE A 141 -3.57 -18.28 19.63
C PHE A 141 -3.74 -18.64 21.11
N LYS A 142 -2.77 -19.36 21.68
CA LYS A 142 -2.75 -19.67 23.12
C LYS A 142 -2.02 -18.59 23.90
N ASP A 143 -2.74 -17.91 24.79
CA ASP A 143 -2.16 -16.86 25.62
C ASP A 143 -1.55 -17.43 26.91
N HIS A 144 -0.30 -17.90 26.81
CA HIS A 144 0.45 -18.41 27.96
C HIS A 144 0.70 -17.38 29.06
N ARG A 145 0.59 -16.07 28.75
CA ARG A 145 0.97 -14.97 29.65
C ARG A 145 -0.23 -14.23 30.24
N GLY A 146 -1.46 -14.52 29.80
CA GLY A 146 -2.68 -13.86 30.29
C GLY A 146 -2.74 -12.36 29.98
N ARG A 147 -2.23 -11.95 28.81
CA ARG A 147 -2.24 -10.56 28.34
C ARG A 147 -3.52 -10.14 27.63
N GLN A 148 -4.28 -11.10 27.11
CA GLN A 148 -5.58 -10.91 26.45
C GLN A 148 -6.75 -11.29 27.38
N GLY A 149 -6.47 -11.91 28.52
CA GLY A 149 -7.45 -12.36 29.49
C GLY A 149 -6.91 -13.50 30.35
N ARG A 150 -7.68 -14.59 30.49
CA ARG A 150 -7.29 -15.70 31.37
C ARG A 150 -6.01 -16.38 30.85
N ARG A 151 -5.01 -16.49 31.74
CA ARG A 151 -3.76 -17.19 31.44
C ARG A 151 -4.04 -18.63 30.98
N GLY A 152 -3.47 -19.00 29.85
CA GLY A 152 -3.62 -20.32 29.24
C GLY A 152 -4.84 -20.49 28.32
N ALA A 153 -5.70 -19.48 28.21
CA ALA A 153 -6.84 -19.51 27.29
C ALA A 153 -6.39 -19.46 25.82
N THR A 154 -7.21 -20.05 24.96
CA THR A 154 -7.02 -20.04 23.51
C THR A 154 -7.98 -19.03 22.90
N TYR A 155 -7.49 -18.21 21.98
CA TYR A 155 -8.23 -17.17 21.30
C TYR A 155 -8.20 -17.38 19.78
N LEU A 156 -9.19 -16.85 19.10
CA LEU A 156 -9.17 -16.71 17.65
C LEU A 156 -8.29 -15.53 17.27
N ALA A 157 -7.29 -15.75 16.41
CA ALA A 157 -6.40 -14.71 15.92
C ALA A 157 -6.31 -14.77 14.41
N TRP A 158 -6.07 -13.62 13.76
CA TRP A 158 -5.91 -13.59 12.31
C TRP A 158 -4.83 -12.61 11.86
N GLN A 159 -4.25 -12.91 10.69
CA GLN A 159 -3.27 -12.05 10.06
C GLN A 159 -3.93 -10.83 9.43
N LEU A 160 -3.49 -9.64 9.85
CA LEU A 160 -3.83 -8.37 9.23
C LEU A 160 -2.85 -8.06 8.08
N PRO A 161 -3.23 -7.15 7.15
CA PRO A 161 -2.30 -6.57 6.19
C PRO A 161 -0.99 -6.12 6.84
N ASN A 162 0.15 -6.29 6.17
CA ASN A 162 1.46 -5.92 6.72
C ASN A 162 1.76 -4.43 6.51
N SER A 163 2.64 -3.86 7.32
CA SER A 163 3.31 -2.59 7.01
C SER A 163 4.66 -2.86 6.38
N TYR A 164 5.03 -2.00 5.43
CA TYR A 164 6.29 -2.08 4.70
C TYR A 164 7.02 -0.75 4.85
N ARG A 165 8.33 -0.81 5.11
CA ARG A 165 9.19 0.37 5.08
C ARG A 165 9.98 0.38 3.78
N GLY A 166 9.84 1.47 3.02
CA GLY A 166 10.68 1.68 1.85
C GLY A 166 12.11 2.09 2.23
N LEU A 167 13.06 1.80 1.36
CA LEU A 167 14.50 2.09 1.56
C LEU A 167 14.90 3.47 1.05
N HIS A 168 14.17 3.99 0.09
CA HIS A 168 14.57 5.17 -0.65
C HIS A 168 14.11 6.44 0.03
N ALA A 169 14.95 7.47 -0.05
CA ALA A 169 14.66 8.80 0.46
C ALA A 169 13.51 9.46 -0.30
N GLN A 170 12.61 10.08 0.45
CA GLN A 170 11.54 10.89 -0.11
C GLN A 170 12.10 12.22 -0.60
N GLN A 171 11.53 12.72 -1.69
CA GLN A 171 11.91 13.96 -2.34
C GLN A 171 10.79 15.00 -2.20
N PRO A 172 11.11 16.30 -2.34
CA PRO A 172 10.12 17.37 -2.32
C PRO A 172 9.04 17.21 -3.40
N GLN A 173 7.82 17.67 -3.10
CA GLN A 173 6.67 17.51 -3.99
C GLN A 173 6.60 18.54 -5.14
N GLY A 174 7.53 19.48 -5.25
CA GLY A 174 7.45 20.58 -6.22
C GLY A 174 7.25 20.11 -7.66
N ARG A 175 8.09 19.16 -8.12
CA ARG A 175 7.97 18.58 -9.47
C ARG A 175 6.66 17.81 -9.66
N GLN A 176 6.21 17.05 -8.66
CA GLN A 176 4.94 16.32 -8.69
C GLN A 176 3.74 17.27 -8.80
N LYS A 177 3.76 18.39 -8.06
CA LYS A 177 2.72 19.44 -8.14
C LYS A 177 2.65 20.03 -9.54
N ARG A 178 3.80 20.33 -10.16
CA ARG A 178 3.86 20.83 -11.54
C ARG A 178 3.30 19.82 -12.54
N ILE A 179 3.67 18.54 -12.44
CA ILE A 179 3.14 17.49 -13.31
C ILE A 179 1.62 17.34 -13.14
N ASN A 180 1.12 17.34 -11.90
CA ASN A 180 -0.32 17.25 -11.63
C ASN A 180 -1.10 18.46 -12.18
N ARG A 181 -0.51 19.67 -12.17
CA ARG A 181 -1.11 20.83 -12.84
C ARG A 181 -1.19 20.62 -14.35
N GLN A 182 -0.09 20.20 -14.97
CA GLN A 182 -0.07 19.87 -16.40
C GLN A 182 -1.06 18.76 -16.78
N LEU A 183 -1.24 17.75 -15.93
CA LEU A 183 -2.25 16.70 -16.17
C LEU A 183 -3.66 17.27 -16.15
N LYS A 184 -3.97 18.17 -15.21
CA LYS A 184 -5.26 18.89 -15.20
C LYS A 184 -5.42 19.69 -16.50
N ASP A 185 -4.41 20.45 -16.91
CA ASP A 185 -4.48 21.30 -18.09
C ASP A 185 -4.64 20.47 -19.39
N LEU A 186 -3.93 19.34 -19.51
CA LEU A 186 -4.04 18.42 -20.65
C LEU A 186 -5.44 17.80 -20.78
N VAL A 187 -6.09 17.49 -19.65
CA VAL A 187 -7.49 17.03 -19.64
C VAL A 187 -8.43 18.16 -20.07
N MET A 188 -8.18 19.40 -19.65
CA MET A 188 -9.01 20.57 -19.99
C MET A 188 -8.85 21.01 -21.46
N GLN A 189 -7.67 20.84 -22.07
CA GLN A 189 -7.42 21.23 -23.46
C GLN A 189 -8.14 20.34 -24.50
N GLY A 190 -8.81 19.25 -24.08
CA GLY A 190 -9.55 18.33 -24.94
C GLY A 190 -11.09 18.42 -24.85
N MET A 191 -11.65 19.30 -24.00
CA MET A 191 -13.11 19.40 -23.80
C MET A 191 -13.55 20.87 -23.67
N PRO A 192 -14.35 21.43 -24.61
CA PRO A 192 -15.14 22.62 -24.36
C PRO A 192 -16.45 22.18 -23.68
N GLY A 193 -16.48 22.13 -22.35
CA GLY A 193 -17.71 21.79 -21.64
C GLY A 193 -17.52 21.50 -20.16
N ASN A 194 -18.26 22.22 -19.32
CA ASN A 194 -18.38 22.02 -17.88
C ASN A 194 -18.63 20.54 -17.54
N VAL A 195 -17.71 19.92 -16.79
CA VAL A 195 -18.04 18.75 -15.98
C VAL A 195 -17.33 18.85 -14.63
N GLU A 196 -17.88 19.68 -13.74
CA GLU A 196 -17.71 19.48 -12.31
C GLU A 196 -18.51 18.24 -11.89
N ALA A 197 -17.92 17.08 -12.13
CA ALA A 197 -18.30 15.85 -11.45
C ALA A 197 -17.02 15.19 -10.96
N ALA A 198 -16.35 15.86 -10.01
CA ALA A 198 -15.44 15.17 -9.11
C ALA A 198 -16.31 14.28 -8.22
N GLY A 199 -16.67 13.12 -8.77
CA GLY A 199 -17.44 12.10 -8.11
C GLY A 199 -16.90 11.90 -6.70
N ASP A 200 -17.78 12.12 -5.74
CA ASP A 200 -17.63 11.71 -4.37
C ASP A 200 -17.56 10.18 -4.36
N LEU A 201 -16.38 9.65 -4.71
CA LEU A 201 -16.03 8.27 -4.46
C LEU A 201 -16.01 8.16 -2.94
N SER A 202 -17.14 7.72 -2.37
CA SER A 202 -17.33 7.41 -0.97
C SER A 202 -16.06 6.73 -0.48
N ARG A 203 -15.23 7.48 0.24
CA ARG A 203 -13.91 6.97 0.64
C ARG A 203 -14.20 5.76 1.51
N PRO A 204 -13.77 4.55 1.14
CA PRO A 204 -14.00 3.39 1.97
C PRO A 204 -13.50 3.69 3.38
N GLY A 205 -14.34 3.38 4.38
CA GLY A 205 -14.08 3.63 5.79
C GLY A 205 -12.66 3.19 6.16
N ARG A 206 -11.95 4.03 6.90
CA ARG A 206 -10.60 3.70 7.35
C ARG A 206 -10.73 2.62 8.42
N ALA A 207 -10.09 1.46 8.26
CA ALA A 207 -10.10 0.41 9.28
C ALA A 207 -8.97 0.54 10.32
N TYR A 208 -7.81 1.10 9.95
CA TYR A 208 -6.60 1.09 10.80
C TYR A 208 -6.24 2.48 11.34
N TYR A 209 -6.20 2.61 12.67
CA TYR A 209 -5.97 3.85 13.40
C TYR A 209 -4.70 3.79 14.25
N PRO A 210 -4.03 4.93 14.48
CA PRO A 210 -2.76 4.94 15.23
C PRO A 210 -2.94 4.79 16.74
N ASN A 211 -4.16 5.01 17.28
CA ASN A 211 -4.47 4.87 18.70
C ASN A 211 -5.97 4.57 18.91
N GLY A 212 -6.28 4.08 20.12
CA GLY A 212 -7.64 3.70 20.51
C GLY A 212 -8.63 4.86 20.52
N LYS A 213 -8.21 6.08 20.87
CA LYS A 213 -9.09 7.26 20.89
C LYS A 213 -9.65 7.59 19.49
N LEU A 214 -8.80 7.54 18.46
CA LEU A 214 -9.21 7.78 17.09
C LEU A 214 -10.00 6.59 16.51
N ALA A 215 -9.68 5.37 16.93
CA ALA A 215 -10.45 4.18 16.59
C ALA A 215 -11.88 4.27 17.13
N ALA A 216 -12.05 4.55 18.42
CA ALA A 216 -13.36 4.69 19.07
C ALA A 216 -14.20 5.80 18.41
N LYS A 217 -13.60 6.97 18.12
CA LYS A 217 -14.28 8.06 17.42
C LYS A 217 -14.79 7.63 16.04
N ALA A 218 -14.05 6.78 15.34
CA ALA A 218 -14.47 6.28 14.04
C ALA A 218 -15.58 5.25 14.15
N PHE A 219 -15.45 4.31 15.10
CA PHE A 219 -16.48 3.32 15.37
C PHE A 219 -17.82 3.98 15.76
N ASN A 220 -17.81 5.05 16.55
CA ASN A 220 -19.04 5.77 16.90
C ASN A 220 -19.75 6.40 15.69
N ARG A 221 -19.06 6.58 14.55
CA ARG A 221 -19.66 7.08 13.31
C ARG A 221 -20.18 5.96 12.41
N ASP A 222 -19.61 4.77 12.54
CA ASP A 222 -19.97 3.58 11.79
C ASP A 222 -19.73 2.34 12.67
N PRO A 223 -20.73 1.96 13.49
CA PRO A 223 -20.60 0.85 14.43
C PRO A 223 -20.55 -0.52 13.76
N GLN A 224 -20.85 -0.60 12.45
CA GLN A 224 -20.82 -1.86 11.70
C GLN A 224 -19.42 -2.17 11.17
N GLY A 225 -18.51 -1.18 11.14
CA GLY A 225 -17.15 -1.35 10.68
C GLY A 225 -16.21 -1.98 11.70
N GLU A 226 -15.32 -2.87 11.25
CA GLU A 226 -14.20 -3.33 12.07
C GLU A 226 -13.12 -2.26 12.15
N VAL A 227 -12.79 -1.85 13.37
CA VAL A 227 -11.80 -0.82 13.63
C VAL A 227 -10.63 -1.37 14.43
N TYR A 228 -9.41 -1.10 13.97
CA TYR A 228 -8.18 -1.64 14.55
C TYR A 228 -7.25 -0.52 15.02
N TRP A 229 -6.61 -0.69 16.17
CA TRP A 229 -5.47 0.12 16.62
C TRP A 229 -4.37 -0.74 17.26
N PRO A 230 -3.09 -0.33 17.18
CA PRO A 230 -2.00 -1.12 17.73
C PRO A 230 -2.03 -1.06 19.26
N GLN A 231 -1.74 -2.18 19.91
CA GLN A 231 -1.52 -2.20 21.36
C GLN A 231 -0.26 -1.37 21.68
N SER A 232 -0.33 -0.47 22.67
CA SER A 232 0.77 0.40 23.09
C SER A 232 1.91 -0.41 23.70
N GLN A 233 2.77 -0.98 22.84
CA GLN A 233 4.20 -1.25 23.03
C GLN A 233 4.67 -2.25 21.97
N PRO A 234 5.36 -1.81 20.90
CA PRO A 234 6.25 -2.70 20.18
C PRO A 234 7.50 -2.91 21.05
N ARG A 235 7.44 -3.83 22.02
CA ARG A 235 8.68 -4.40 22.58
C ARG A 235 9.34 -5.17 21.45
N ARG A 236 10.42 -4.63 20.86
CA ARG A 236 11.35 -5.25 19.87
C ARG A 236 10.85 -6.62 19.34
N GLY A 237 9.72 -6.61 18.66
CA GLY A 237 8.93 -7.81 18.39
C GLY A 237 8.84 -8.01 16.91
N ARG A 238 8.91 -9.26 16.45
CA ARG A 238 8.76 -9.61 15.03
C ARG A 238 7.38 -9.22 14.45
N PHE A 239 6.40 -8.92 15.30
CA PHE A 239 5.03 -8.60 14.92
C PHE A 239 4.42 -7.51 15.83
N VAL A 240 3.36 -6.86 15.36
CA VAL A 240 2.55 -5.94 16.16
C VAL A 240 1.15 -6.54 16.33
N LEU A 241 0.67 -6.54 17.57
CA LEU A 241 -0.69 -6.92 17.90
C LEU A 241 -1.60 -5.71 17.82
N TRP A 242 -2.74 -5.89 17.16
CA TRP A 242 -3.80 -4.92 17.02
C TRP A 242 -4.99 -5.32 17.87
N GLN A 243 -5.54 -4.36 18.58
CA GLN A 243 -6.82 -4.47 19.26
C GLN A 243 -7.93 -4.14 18.27
N ARG A 244 -9.08 -4.81 18.42
CA ARG A 244 -10.28 -4.65 17.60
C ARG A 244 -11.36 -3.93 18.40
N LEU A 245 -12.04 -2.97 17.78
CA LEU A 245 -13.36 -2.47 18.17
C LEU A 245 -14.32 -2.95 17.09
N GLY A 246 -15.41 -3.60 17.51
CA GLY A 246 -16.44 -4.12 16.62
C GLY A 246 -16.66 -5.61 16.81
N GLY A 247 -17.94 -6.02 16.73
CA GLY A 247 -18.38 -7.41 16.89
C GLY A 247 -18.25 -7.92 18.33
N GLY A 248 -18.97 -7.29 19.25
CA GLY A 248 -19.52 -7.98 20.43
C GLY A 248 -21.02 -8.03 20.23
N GLY A 249 -21.55 -9.22 19.95
CA GLY A 249 -22.90 -9.56 20.39
C GLY A 249 -22.83 -9.94 21.86
#